data_AF-A0A382YKE4-F1
#
_entry.id   AF-A0A382YKE4-F1
#
_cell.length_a   1.000
_cell.length_b   1.000
_cell.length_c   1.000
_cell.angle_alpha   90.00
_cell.angle_beta   90.00
_cell.angle_gamma   90.00
#
_symmetry.space_group_name_H-M   'P 1'
#
loop_
_entity.id
_entity.type
_entity.pdbx_description
1 polymer ?
#
loop_
_entity_poly.entity_id
_entity_poly.type
_entity_poly.pdbx_seq_one_letter_code
_entity_poly.pdbx_strand_id
1 'polypeptide(L)' 'MNDNLKSNDAYKTIGEITKELGLVNKKTGHLQTHTLRYWETQFKQIKPSIRAGKRRYYSKKDFEIIKMIMFYLKEKGLT' A
#
# COMPACT_ATOMS: atom_id res chain seq x y z
N MET A 1 -19.87 -20.35 -15.14
CA MET A 1 -19.31 -20.01 -13.80
C MET A 1 -17.86 -20.45 -13.78
N ASN A 2 -16.92 -19.54 -14.03
CA ASN A 2 -15.54 -19.55 -13.53
C ASN A 2 -14.77 -18.43 -14.23
N ASP A 3 -15.09 -17.19 -13.87
CA ASP A 3 -14.30 -16.04 -14.28
C ASP A 3 -13.37 -15.62 -13.13
N ASN A 4 -12.07 -15.53 -13.46
CA ASN A 4 -11.00 -14.89 -12.68
C ASN A 4 -10.37 -15.62 -11.47
N LEU A 5 -9.83 -16.82 -11.69
CA LEU A 5 -8.69 -17.34 -10.89
C LEU A 5 -7.33 -17.04 -11.56
N LYS A 6 -7.20 -15.90 -12.25
CA LYS A 6 -5.90 -15.41 -12.75
C LYS A 6 -5.23 -14.57 -11.67
N SER A 7 -4.51 -15.27 -10.79
CA SER A 7 -3.19 -14.84 -10.27
C SER A 7 -2.96 -13.33 -10.11
N ASN A 8 -3.83 -12.64 -9.36
CA ASN A 8 -3.62 -11.24 -8.98
C ASN A 8 -2.75 -11.13 -7.71
N ASP A 9 -1.72 -11.99 -7.63
CA ASP A 9 -0.71 -12.01 -6.56
C ASP A 9 0.61 -11.37 -7.06
N ALA A 10 0.48 -10.48 -8.05
CA ALA A 10 1.59 -9.69 -8.53
C ALA A 10 2.01 -8.70 -7.45
N TYR A 11 3.30 -8.70 -7.15
CA TYR A 11 3.90 -7.73 -6.26
C TYR A 11 3.74 -6.31 -6.83
N LYS A 12 3.21 -5.39 -6.03
CA LYS A 12 3.04 -3.97 -6.39
C LYS A 12 4.12 -3.12 -5.74
N THR A 13 4.57 -2.09 -6.42
CA THR A 13 5.51 -1.10 -5.88
C THR A 13 4.83 -0.13 -4.92
N ILE A 14 5.63 0.56 -4.08
CA ILE A 14 5.11 1.60 -3.18
C ILE A 14 4.31 2.68 -3.92
N GLY A 15 4.76 3.07 -5.12
CA GLY A 15 4.09 4.09 -5.92
C GLY A 15 2.73 3.63 -6.45
N GLU A 16 2.63 2.39 -6.93
CA GLU A 16 1.38 1.80 -7.40
C GLU A 16 0.35 1.70 -6.28
N ILE A 17 0.76 1.20 -5.11
CA ILE A 17 -0.13 1.15 -3.93
C ILE A 17 -0.57 2.54 -3.49
N THR A 18 0.36 3.52 -3.49
CA THR A 18 0.02 4.90 -3.13
C THR A 18 -1.06 5.46 -4.06
N LYS A 19 -0.96 5.21 -5.37
CA LYS A 19 -1.96 5.62 -6.37
C LYS A 19 -3.30 4.93 -6.12
N GLU A 20 -3.29 3.61 -5.91
CA GLU A 20 -4.51 2.81 -5.75
C GLU A 20 -5.27 3.16 -4.45
N LEU A 21 -4.55 3.53 -3.39
CA LEU A 21 -5.15 4.02 -2.14
C LEU A 21 -5.59 5.49 -2.22
N GLY A 22 -5.30 6.19 -3.32
CA GLY A 22 -5.59 7.62 -3.46
C GLY A 22 -4.80 8.49 -2.48
N LEU A 23 -3.64 8.00 -2.00
CA LEU A 23 -2.73 8.75 -1.11
C LEU A 23 -1.92 9.76 -1.93
N VAL A 24 -2.63 10.69 -2.57
CA VAL A 24 -2.08 11.72 -3.45
C VAL A 24 -2.39 13.07 -2.82
N ASN A 25 -1.42 13.97 -2.83
CA ASN A 25 -1.68 15.35 -2.44
C ASN A 25 -2.59 16.01 -3.49
N LYS A 26 -3.79 16.43 -3.10
CA LYS A 26 -4.78 17.01 -4.02
C LYS A 26 -4.34 18.32 -4.66
N LYS A 27 -3.41 19.06 -4.03
CA LYS A 27 -2.91 20.35 -4.54
C LYS A 27 -1.75 20.19 -5.51
N THR A 28 -0.87 19.23 -5.25
CA THR A 28 0.40 19.09 -6.00
C THR A 28 0.46 17.84 -6.87
N GLY A 29 -0.50 16.90 -6.73
CA GLY A 29 -0.50 15.62 -7.44
C GLY A 29 0.58 14.63 -7.00
N HIS A 30 1.40 14.99 -6.00
CA HIS A 30 2.48 14.13 -5.54
C HIS A 30 1.98 12.94 -4.73
N LEU A 31 2.59 11.78 -4.99
CA LEU A 31 2.35 10.55 -4.26
C LEU A 31 2.92 10.63 -2.85
N GLN A 32 2.08 10.40 -1.85
CA GLN A 32 2.46 10.35 -0.44
C GLN A 32 3.09 9.01 -0.07
N THR A 33 4.14 8.61 -0.80
CA THR A 33 4.87 7.35 -0.56
C THR A 33 5.51 7.30 0.82
N HIS A 34 5.82 8.45 1.41
CA HIS A 34 6.37 8.55 2.77
C HIS A 34 5.39 8.03 3.83
N THR A 35 4.08 8.14 3.61
CA THR A 35 3.05 7.60 4.53
C THR A 35 3.13 6.08 4.61
N LEU A 36 3.29 5.41 3.46
CA LEU A 36 3.49 3.95 3.43
C LEU A 36 4.80 3.53 4.09
N ARG A 37 5.89 4.28 3.86
CA ARG A 37 7.17 4.05 4.55
C ARG A 37 7.03 4.21 6.06
N TYR A 38 6.26 5.20 6.50
CA TYR A 38 5.96 5.38 7.91
C TYR A 38 5.16 4.19 8.46
N TRP A 39 4.11 3.73 7.76
CA TRP A 39 3.34 2.56 8.18
C TRP A 39 4.15 1.27 8.24
N GLU A 40 5.14 1.07 7.36
CA GLU A 40 6.10 -0.05 7.49
C GLU A 40 6.81 -0.04 8.85
N THR A 41 7.10 1.14 9.42
CA THR A 41 7.76 1.24 10.73
C THR A 41 6.81 1.01 11.90
N GLN A 42 5.53 1.37 11.74
CA GLN A 42 4.53 1.30 12.81
C GLN A 42 3.87 -0.08 12.89
N PHE A 43 3.68 -0.75 11.75
CA PHE A 43 2.94 -2.00 11.65
C PHE A 43 3.85 -3.13 11.20
N LYS A 44 4.29 -3.97 12.14
CA LYS A 44 5.14 -5.14 11.89
C LYS A 44 4.51 -6.17 10.94
N GLN A 45 3.21 -6.07 10.70
CA GLN A 45 2.47 -6.94 9.78
C GLN A 45 2.71 -6.60 8.31
N ILE A 46 3.08 -5.35 7.99
CA ILE A 46 3.45 -4.94 6.64
C ILE A 46 4.91 -5.31 6.41
N LYS A 47 5.19 -6.24 5.50
CA LYS A 47 6.55 -6.74 5.26
C LYS A 47 6.88 -6.66 3.77
N PRO A 48 7.26 -5.48 3.25
CA PRO A 48 7.61 -5.35 1.85
C PRO A 48 8.85 -6.19 1.52
N SER A 49 8.80 -6.89 0.39
CA SER A 49 9.97 -7.52 -0.22
C SER A 49 10.88 -6.43 -0.79
N ILE A 50 12.08 -6.31 -0.22
CA ILE A 50 13.10 -5.38 -0.71
C ILE A 50 13.92 -6.11 -1.77
N ARG A 51 13.86 -5.59 -3.00
CA ARG A 51 14.64 -6.11 -4.14
C ARG A 51 15.78 -5.17 -4.49
N ALA A 52 16.51 -5.48 -5.57
CA ALA A 52 17.62 -4.69 -6.08
C ALA A 52 17.29 -3.18 -6.13
N GLY A 53 18.27 -2.34 -5.74
CA GLY A 53 18.09 -0.89 -5.68
C GLY A 53 17.19 -0.40 -4.54
N LYS A 54 17.01 -1.18 -3.47
CA LYS A 54 16.16 -0.83 -2.29
C LYS A 54 14.69 -0.55 -2.67
N ARG A 55 14.22 -1.15 -3.76
CA ARG A 55 12.83 -1.04 -4.23
C ARG A 55 11.93 -1.92 -3.36
N ARG A 56 10.82 -1.33 -2.92
CA ARG A 56 9.84 -1.98 -2.05
C ARG A 56 8.70 -2.53 -2.88
N TYR A 57 8.43 -3.81 -2.69
CA TYR A 57 7.38 -4.55 -3.32
C TYR A 57 6.47 -5.15 -2.26
N TYR A 58 5.17 -4.99 -2.41
CA TYR A 58 4.18 -5.45 -1.46
C TYR A 58 3.37 -6.56 -2.12
N SER A 59 3.16 -7.62 -1.36
CA SER A 59 2.27 -8.71 -1.78
C SER A 59 0.81 -8.26 -1.72
N LYS A 60 -0.08 -9.07 -2.27
CA LYS A 60 -1.53 -8.86 -2.11
C LYS A 60 -1.93 -8.80 -0.64
N LYS A 61 -1.34 -9.64 0.20
CA LYS A 61 -1.58 -9.67 1.65
C LYS A 61 -1.17 -8.36 2.33
N ASP A 62 0.01 -7.84 2.02
CA ASP A 62 0.46 -6.55 2.55
C ASP A 62 -0.51 -5.43 2.15
N PHE A 63 -0.99 -5.46 0.91
CA PHE A 63 -1.94 -4.48 0.40
C PHE A 63 -3.30 -4.52 1.12
N GLU A 64 -3.81 -5.71 1.43
CA GLU A 64 -5.04 -5.88 2.22
C GLU A 64 -4.89 -5.31 3.64
N ILE A 65 -3.75 -5.59 4.30
CA ILE A 65 -3.43 -5.04 5.62
C ILE A 65 -3.37 -3.51 5.58
N ILE A 66 -2.69 -2.95 4.58
CA ILE A 66 -2.58 -1.51 4.38
C ILE A 66 -3.96 -0.87 4.17
N LYS A 67 -4.85 -1.50 3.38
CA LYS A 67 -6.23 -1.04 3.19
C LYS A 67 -7.00 -1.00 4.51
N MET A 68 -6.86 -2.04 5.33
CA MET A 68 -7.50 -2.09 6.65
C MET A 68 -6.98 -0.97 7.56
N ILE A 69 -5.66 -0.78 7.63
CA ILE A 69 -5.05 0.31 8.41
C ILE A 69 -5.60 1.66 7.95
N MET A 70 -5.65 1.91 6.64
CA MET A 70 -6.18 3.15 6.09
C MET A 70 -7.66 3.36 6.46
N PHE A 71 -8.47 2.30 6.38
CA PHE A 71 -9.88 2.33 6.76
C PHE A 71 -10.02 2.71 8.24
N TYR A 72 -9.31 2.03 9.13
CA TYR A 72 -9.35 2.32 10.57
C TYR A 72 -8.84 3.72 10.92
N LEU A 73 -7.81 4.22 10.22
CA LEU A 73 -7.29 5.57 10.45
C LEU A 73 -8.27 6.65 9.99
N LYS A 74 -8.97 6.43 8.87
CA LYS A 74 -10.01 7.34 8.38
C LYS A 74 -11.24 7.34 9.27
N GLU A 75 -11.70 6.17 9.71
CA GLU A 75 -12.87 6.07 10.60
C GLU A 75 -12.61 6.67 11.98
N LYS A 76 -11.39 6.54 12.50
CA LYS A 76 -11.00 7.13 13.80
C LYS A 76 -10.65 8.62 13.75
N GLY A 77 -10.80 9.29 12.61
CA GLY A 77 -10.66 10.75 12.51
C GLY A 77 -9.26 11.30 12.78
N LEU A 78 -8.21 10.51 12.55
CA LEU A 78 -6.81 10.90 12.81
C LEU A 78 -6.15 11.66 11.64
N THR A 79 -6.92 12.11 10.63
CA THR A 79 -6.43 12.86 9.46
C THR A 79 -7.47 13.82 8.92
#